data_AF-A0AA39XNR5-F1
#
_entry.id   AF-A0AA39XNR5-F1
#
_cell.length_a   1.000
_cell.length_b   1.000
_cell.length_c   1.000
_cell.angle_alpha   90.00
_cell.angle_beta   90.00
_cell.angle_gamma   90.00
#
_symmetry.space_group_name_H-M   'P 1'
#
loop_
_entity.id
_entity.type
_entity.pdbx_description
1 polymer ?
#
loop_
_entity_poly.entity_id
_entity_poly.type
_entity_poly.pdbx_seq_one_letter_code
_entity_poly.pdbx_strand_id
1 'polypeptide(L)'
;MPNNHNTQHASVAASSSSSNFPHNAFDPGVRHDRDDTSACPFCQIASVYTPYNPADPPSSDADLLNPEAGAPSPATFVVLSTPLLVGFLDIMPLSTGHVLLCTRRHRPKLTDASAAESLELGRYLRVLSAAVARATGVHDWNVVQNNGAAAAQVVPHMHFHVIPRPELRSKGPERFTSTMFGRGMREDLDEEEAAPLAERIREVVAEVMHEEAEAEAEDKAKL
;
A
#
# COMPACT_ATOMS: atom_id res chain seq x y z
N MET A 1 74.39 19.83 41.69
CA MET A 1 74.43 21.23 42.15
C MET A 1 73.10 21.90 41.82
N PRO A 2 72.58 22.76 42.69
CA PRO A 2 71.15 23.07 42.81
C PRO A 2 70.77 24.39 42.13
N ASN A 3 69.49 24.52 41.76
CA ASN A 3 68.63 25.72 41.93
C ASN A 3 67.27 25.42 41.25
N ASN A 4 66.14 25.28 41.95
CA ASN A 4 65.40 26.25 42.75
C ASN A 4 64.67 27.29 41.87
N HIS A 5 63.36 27.09 41.62
CA HIS A 5 62.31 27.86 42.27
C HIS A 5 60.91 27.60 41.66
N ASN A 6 59.99 27.39 42.59
CA ASN A 6 58.54 27.34 42.50
C ASN A 6 57.95 28.76 42.32
N THR A 7 56.95 28.95 41.42
CA THR A 7 55.73 29.74 41.71
C THR A 7 54.64 29.61 40.63
N GLN A 8 53.58 28.89 40.98
CA GLN A 8 52.14 29.22 40.95
C GLN A 8 51.43 29.97 39.79
N HIS A 9 50.31 29.32 39.42
CA HIS A 9 48.96 29.81 39.06
C HIS A 9 48.67 30.48 37.71
N ALA A 10 47.93 29.75 36.86
CA ALA A 10 46.69 30.26 36.24
C ALA A 10 45.83 29.07 35.75
N SER A 11 44.55 29.07 36.15
CA SER A 11 43.53 28.09 35.77
C SER A 11 43.14 28.24 34.30
N VAL A 12 42.98 27.13 33.58
CA VAL A 12 42.36 27.13 32.25
C VAL A 12 41.23 26.11 32.22
N ALA A 13 40.01 26.62 32.15
CA ALA A 13 38.79 25.85 31.95
C ALA A 13 38.74 25.32 30.51
N ALA A 14 38.43 24.03 30.35
CA ALA A 14 38.23 23.41 29.05
C ALA A 14 36.81 23.73 28.55
N SER A 15 36.71 24.49 27.47
CA SER A 15 35.47 24.65 26.68
C SER A 15 35.60 23.83 25.39
N SER A 16 34.78 22.78 25.28
CA SER A 16 34.65 21.90 24.12
C SER A 16 34.10 22.65 22.91
N SER A 17 34.82 22.59 21.79
CA SER A 17 34.46 23.17 20.50
C SER A 17 33.35 22.35 19.80
N SER A 18 32.21 23.00 19.53
CA SER A 18 31.14 22.51 18.68
C SER A 18 31.49 22.67 17.20
N SER A 19 31.62 21.56 16.47
CA SER A 19 31.71 21.56 15.01
C SER A 19 30.31 21.65 14.39
N ASN A 20 30.11 22.70 13.63
CA ASN A 20 28.84 23.16 13.06
C ASN A 20 28.53 22.41 11.75
N PHE A 21 27.62 21.42 11.78
CA PHE A 21 26.97 20.92 10.56
C PHE A 21 25.66 21.68 10.37
N PRO A 22 25.33 22.20 9.17
CA PRO A 22 24.02 22.80 8.94
C PRO A 22 22.97 21.69 9.02
N HIS A 23 22.22 21.70 10.12
CA HIS A 23 20.97 20.96 10.23
C HIS A 23 20.03 21.47 9.14
N ASN A 24 19.84 20.70 8.07
CA ASN A 24 18.62 20.81 7.28
C ASN A 24 17.48 20.44 8.23
N ALA A 25 16.83 21.47 8.78
CA ALA A 25 15.58 21.31 9.50
C ALA A 25 14.60 20.59 8.57
N PHE A 26 14.07 19.46 9.03
CA PHE A 26 12.92 18.81 8.42
C PHE A 26 11.83 19.88 8.31
N ASP A 27 11.45 20.25 7.10
CA ASP A 27 10.39 21.22 6.83
C ASP A 27 9.03 20.50 6.99
N PRO A 28 8.26 20.77 8.06
CA PRO A 28 6.94 20.17 8.25
C PRO A 28 5.86 20.87 7.39
N GLY A 29 6.22 21.88 6.60
CA GLY A 29 5.32 22.83 5.99
C GLY A 29 5.00 22.57 4.51
N VAL A 30 4.59 21.35 4.14
CA VAL A 30 3.82 21.22 2.90
C VAL A 30 2.41 21.71 3.19
N ARG A 31 2.06 22.86 2.61
CA ARG A 31 0.71 23.42 2.67
C ARG A 31 -0.26 22.40 2.07
N HIS A 32 -1.20 21.91 2.90
CA HIS A 32 -2.36 21.16 2.45
C HIS A 32 -3.30 22.10 1.72
N ASP A 33 -3.05 22.33 0.44
CA ASP A 33 -4.00 23.02 -0.41
C ASP A 33 -5.20 22.09 -0.64
N ARG A 34 -6.27 22.38 0.11
CA ARG A 34 -7.69 22.06 -0.14
C ARG A 34 -8.02 20.57 -0.23
N ASP A 35 -8.55 20.10 0.89
CA ASP A 35 -9.28 18.83 1.06
C ASP A 35 -10.56 18.84 0.19
N ASP A 36 -10.41 18.76 -1.12
CA ASP A 36 -11.53 18.43 -2.01
C ASP A 36 -11.67 16.91 -2.10
N THR A 37 -12.05 16.31 -0.97
CA THR A 37 -12.39 14.89 -0.90
C THR A 37 -13.53 14.52 -1.86
N SER A 38 -14.31 15.50 -2.32
CA SER A 38 -15.45 15.27 -3.21
C SER A 38 -15.02 14.89 -4.63
N ALA A 39 -13.84 15.32 -5.06
CA ALA A 39 -13.26 14.98 -6.37
C ALA A 39 -12.34 13.74 -6.33
N CYS A 40 -12.04 13.19 -5.15
CA CYS A 40 -11.13 12.06 -5.02
C CYS A 40 -11.85 10.72 -5.32
N PRO A 41 -11.45 9.97 -6.37
CA PRO A 41 -12.13 8.71 -6.73
C PRO A 41 -12.00 7.65 -5.63
N PHE A 42 -10.89 7.62 -4.91
CA PHE A 42 -10.69 6.64 -3.83
C PHE A 42 -11.50 6.98 -2.57
N CYS A 43 -11.75 8.27 -2.30
CA CYS A 43 -12.72 8.67 -1.27
C CYS A 43 -14.15 8.25 -1.65
N GLN A 44 -14.53 8.38 -2.92
CA GLN A 44 -15.84 7.95 -3.41
C GLN A 44 -16.01 6.44 -3.26
N ILE A 45 -15.05 5.64 -3.75
CA ILE A 45 -15.02 4.18 -3.56
C ILE A 45 -15.12 3.84 -2.06
N ALA A 46 -14.28 4.44 -1.22
CA ALA A 46 -14.29 4.20 0.22
C ALA A 46 -15.59 4.66 0.92
N SER A 47 -16.38 5.56 0.33
CA SER A 47 -17.67 5.97 0.88
C SER A 47 -18.82 5.04 0.49
N VAL A 48 -18.71 4.40 -0.67
CA VAL A 48 -19.74 3.52 -1.24
C VAL A 48 -19.66 2.11 -0.63
N TYR A 49 -18.46 1.52 -0.60
CA TYR A 49 -18.29 0.12 -0.22
C TYR A 49 -18.08 -0.02 1.28
N THR A 50 -19.08 -0.55 1.99
CA THR A 50 -19.03 -0.70 3.45
C THR A 50 -18.06 -1.80 3.88
N PRO A 51 -17.49 -1.72 5.10
CA PRO A 51 -16.66 -2.78 5.65
C PRO A 51 -17.42 -4.10 5.85
N TYR A 52 -16.74 -5.21 5.67
CA TYR A 52 -17.20 -6.55 6.06
C TYR A 52 -16.06 -7.32 6.74
N ASN A 53 -16.32 -8.52 7.27
CA ASN A 53 -15.27 -9.37 7.82
C ASN A 53 -14.55 -10.09 6.67
N PRO A 54 -13.25 -9.83 6.38
CA PRO A 54 -12.62 -10.47 5.23
C PRO A 54 -12.36 -11.98 5.38
N ALA A 55 -12.45 -12.51 6.60
CA ALA A 55 -12.43 -13.96 6.83
C ALA A 55 -13.78 -14.63 6.47
N ASP A 56 -14.85 -13.85 6.35
CA ASP A 56 -16.19 -14.31 5.99
C ASP A 56 -16.79 -13.33 4.95
N PRO A 57 -16.25 -13.32 3.73
CA PRO A 57 -16.66 -12.36 2.71
C PRO A 57 -18.10 -12.64 2.27
N PRO A 58 -18.87 -11.61 1.92
CA PRO A 58 -20.20 -11.79 1.38
C PRO A 58 -20.15 -12.46 0.01
N SER A 59 -21.28 -13.07 -0.37
CA SER A 59 -21.45 -13.66 -1.68
C SER A 59 -21.31 -12.62 -2.79
N SER A 60 -20.85 -13.03 -3.96
CA SER A 60 -20.54 -12.11 -5.07
C SER A 60 -21.75 -11.40 -5.66
N ASP A 61 -22.96 -11.90 -5.40
CA ASP A 61 -24.25 -11.27 -5.75
C ASP A 61 -24.78 -10.29 -4.69
N ALA A 62 -24.07 -10.12 -3.57
CA ALA A 62 -24.49 -9.20 -2.52
C ALA A 62 -24.43 -7.74 -3.00
N ASP A 63 -25.49 -6.97 -2.72
CA ASP A 63 -25.59 -5.55 -3.09
C ASP A 63 -24.39 -4.70 -2.63
N LEU A 64 -23.78 -5.07 -1.51
CA LEU A 64 -22.62 -4.39 -0.93
C LEU A 64 -21.33 -4.55 -1.78
N LEU A 65 -21.31 -5.48 -2.73
CA LEU A 65 -20.22 -5.72 -3.68
C LEU A 65 -20.59 -5.30 -5.11
N ASN A 66 -21.76 -4.69 -5.33
CA ASN A 66 -22.19 -4.26 -6.65
C ASN A 66 -21.14 -3.33 -7.30
N PRO A 67 -20.50 -3.72 -8.42
CA PRO A 67 -19.47 -2.92 -9.06
C PRO A 67 -19.94 -1.55 -9.53
N GLU A 68 -21.25 -1.39 -9.81
CA GLU A 68 -21.85 -0.15 -10.30
C GLU A 68 -22.36 0.77 -9.18
N ALA A 69 -22.21 0.38 -7.91
CA ALA A 69 -22.72 1.15 -6.76
C ALA A 69 -22.14 2.58 -6.67
N GLY A 70 -20.96 2.82 -7.25
CA GLY A 70 -20.28 4.11 -7.29
C GLY A 70 -20.51 4.95 -8.55
N ALA A 71 -21.48 4.58 -9.40
CA ALA A 71 -21.80 5.30 -10.64
C ALA A 71 -22.00 6.82 -10.40
N PRO A 72 -21.47 7.72 -11.26
CA PRO A 72 -20.98 7.48 -12.62
C PRO A 72 -19.51 7.07 -12.73
N SER A 73 -18.86 6.68 -11.63
CA SER A 73 -17.49 6.14 -11.67
C SER A 73 -17.42 4.80 -12.41
N PRO A 74 -16.25 4.41 -12.96
CA PRO A 74 -16.05 3.07 -13.50
C PRO A 74 -16.42 1.98 -12.48
N ALA A 75 -16.81 0.81 -13.00
CA ALA A 75 -17.10 -0.35 -12.18
C ALA A 75 -15.93 -0.65 -11.22
N THR A 76 -16.25 -0.88 -9.94
CA THR A 76 -15.24 -1.15 -8.91
C THR A 76 -15.39 -2.55 -8.35
N PHE A 77 -14.39 -3.38 -8.60
CA PHE A 77 -14.39 -4.78 -8.15
C PHE A 77 -13.64 -4.90 -6.82
N VAL A 78 -14.37 -4.84 -5.71
CA VAL A 78 -13.81 -4.90 -4.35
C VAL A 78 -13.33 -6.30 -4.00
N VAL A 79 -12.10 -6.40 -3.51
CA VAL A 79 -11.48 -7.66 -3.05
C VAL A 79 -11.23 -7.70 -1.54
N LEU A 80 -11.27 -6.53 -0.88
CA LEU A 80 -11.09 -6.39 0.56
C LEU A 80 -11.83 -5.14 1.04
N SER A 81 -12.59 -5.21 2.12
CA SER A 81 -13.18 -4.01 2.74
C SER A 81 -13.17 -4.15 4.25
N THR A 82 -12.36 -3.33 4.91
CA THR A 82 -12.20 -3.30 6.37
C THR A 82 -12.60 -1.93 6.92
N PRO A 83 -12.66 -1.74 8.25
CA PRO A 83 -12.97 -0.42 8.81
C PRO A 83 -11.97 0.68 8.45
N LEU A 84 -10.70 0.36 8.16
CA LEU A 84 -9.67 1.35 7.82
C LEU A 84 -9.22 1.29 6.36
N LEU A 85 -9.39 0.16 5.68
CA LEU A 85 -8.85 -0.08 4.34
C LEU A 85 -9.94 -0.53 3.35
N VAL A 86 -9.70 -0.30 2.08
CA VAL A 86 -10.48 -0.87 0.97
C VAL A 86 -9.51 -1.29 -0.13
N GLY A 87 -9.69 -2.50 -0.65
CA GLY A 87 -8.90 -3.06 -1.74
C GLY A 87 -9.79 -3.45 -2.91
N PHE A 88 -9.33 -3.14 -4.12
CA PHE A 88 -10.08 -3.36 -5.37
C PHE A 88 -9.14 -3.54 -6.56
N LEU A 89 -9.64 -4.11 -7.65
CA LEU A 89 -8.88 -4.26 -8.90
C LEU A 89 -8.59 -2.88 -9.53
N ASP A 90 -7.37 -2.70 -10.03
CA ASP A 90 -7.02 -1.51 -10.83
C ASP A 90 -7.73 -1.57 -12.19
N ILE A 91 -8.38 -0.47 -12.59
CA ILE A 91 -9.09 -0.35 -13.87
C ILE A 91 -8.14 -0.28 -15.08
N MET A 92 -6.87 0.08 -14.86
CA MET A 92 -5.80 0.06 -15.87
C MET A 92 -4.67 -0.86 -15.37
N PRO A 93 -4.90 -2.18 -15.32
CA PRO A 93 -3.97 -3.12 -14.72
C PRO A 93 -2.61 -3.15 -15.46
N LEU A 94 -1.51 -3.28 -14.72
CA LEU A 94 -0.20 -3.60 -15.31
C LEU A 94 -0.06 -5.09 -15.65
N SER A 95 -0.93 -5.92 -15.08
CA SER A 95 -1.03 -7.36 -15.24
C SER A 95 -2.37 -7.82 -14.64
N THR A 96 -2.92 -8.93 -15.12
CA THR A 96 -4.09 -9.58 -14.50
C THR A 96 -3.88 -9.75 -12.99
N GLY A 97 -4.87 -9.35 -12.19
CA GLY A 97 -4.81 -9.39 -10.73
C GLY A 97 -4.10 -8.20 -10.07
N HIS A 98 -3.84 -7.12 -10.80
CA HIS A 98 -3.35 -5.86 -10.20
C HIS A 98 -4.39 -5.30 -9.22
N VAL A 99 -4.05 -5.30 -7.93
CA VAL A 99 -4.89 -4.79 -6.84
C VAL A 99 -4.34 -3.49 -6.29
N LEU A 100 -5.24 -2.56 -5.98
CA LEU A 100 -4.96 -1.37 -5.17
C LEU A 100 -5.49 -1.60 -3.75
N LEU A 101 -4.68 -1.32 -2.73
CA LEU A 101 -5.08 -1.27 -1.32
C LEU A 101 -4.96 0.16 -0.80
N CYS A 102 -6.09 0.78 -0.49
CA CYS A 102 -6.20 2.19 -0.11
C CYS A 102 -6.64 2.34 1.34
N THR A 103 -6.22 3.42 2.02
CA THR A 103 -6.91 3.84 3.24
C THR A 103 -8.30 4.34 2.92
N ARG A 104 -9.26 4.19 3.83
CA ARG A 104 -10.60 4.77 3.66
C ARG A 104 -10.59 6.26 3.94
N ARG A 105 -9.84 6.70 4.95
CA ARG A 105 -9.58 8.12 5.17
C ARG A 105 -8.66 8.64 4.09
N HIS A 106 -8.91 9.89 3.68
CA HIS A 106 -8.07 10.58 2.73
C HIS A 106 -6.69 10.86 3.34
N ARG A 107 -5.68 10.10 2.90
CA ARG A 107 -4.28 10.26 3.29
C ARG A 107 -3.47 10.54 2.03
N PRO A 108 -2.98 11.74 1.76
CA PRO A 108 -2.28 11.99 0.50
C PRO A 108 -1.00 11.14 0.32
N LYS A 109 -0.24 10.95 1.40
CA LYS A 109 1.05 10.24 1.40
C LYS A 109 1.14 9.26 2.57
N LEU A 110 2.16 8.40 2.53
CA LEU A 110 2.44 7.43 3.58
C LEU A 110 2.70 8.07 4.95
N THR A 111 3.32 9.25 4.97
CA THR A 111 3.57 10.00 6.22
C THR A 111 2.30 10.48 6.91
N ASP A 112 1.16 10.48 6.22
CA ASP A 112 -0.12 10.94 6.76
C ASP A 112 -0.91 9.80 7.41
N ALA A 113 -0.46 8.55 7.25
CA ALA A 113 -1.09 7.38 7.84
C ALA A 113 -0.98 7.39 9.37
N SER A 114 -2.07 7.04 10.05
CA SER A 114 -2.05 6.78 11.49
C SER A 114 -1.35 5.46 11.81
N ALA A 115 -0.99 5.27 13.09
CA ALA A 115 -0.39 4.01 13.55
C ALA A 115 -1.33 2.81 13.34
N ALA A 116 -2.65 2.99 13.54
CA ALA A 116 -3.64 1.94 13.31
C ALA A 116 -3.74 1.58 11.81
N GLU A 117 -3.82 2.58 10.93
CA GLU A 117 -3.80 2.37 9.48
C GLU A 117 -2.50 1.67 9.04
N SER A 118 -1.35 2.06 9.60
CA SER A 118 -0.05 1.46 9.28
C SER A 118 0.04 -0.02 9.70
N LEU A 119 -0.48 -0.36 10.88
CA LEU A 119 -0.53 -1.74 11.37
C LEU A 119 -1.43 -2.60 10.47
N GLU A 120 -2.61 -2.09 10.15
CA GLU A 120 -3.57 -2.81 9.32
C GLU A 120 -3.08 -2.97 7.88
N LEU A 121 -2.42 -1.95 7.32
CA LEU A 121 -1.75 -2.02 6.01
C LEU A 121 -0.72 -3.13 5.98
N GLY A 122 0.17 -3.21 6.99
CA GLY A 122 1.17 -4.26 7.06
C GLY A 122 0.56 -5.66 7.05
N ARG A 123 -0.50 -5.88 7.82
CA ARG A 123 -1.25 -7.15 7.84
C ARG A 123 -1.84 -7.49 6.47
N TYR A 124 -2.63 -6.57 5.90
CA TYR A 124 -3.38 -6.88 4.68
C TYR A 124 -2.54 -6.83 3.40
N LEU A 125 -1.39 -6.14 3.38
CA LEU A 125 -0.44 -6.27 2.28
C LEU A 125 0.12 -7.70 2.19
N ARG A 126 0.40 -8.34 3.33
CA ARG A 126 0.83 -9.74 3.38
C ARG A 126 -0.29 -10.67 2.88
N VAL A 127 -1.51 -10.50 3.41
CA VAL A 127 -2.68 -11.30 3.04
C VAL A 127 -3.00 -11.17 1.54
N LEU A 128 -3.10 -9.95 1.02
CA LEU A 128 -3.38 -9.70 -0.40
C LEU A 128 -2.26 -10.20 -1.30
N SER A 129 -0.99 -10.08 -0.91
CA SER A 129 0.12 -10.64 -1.67
C SER A 129 -0.03 -12.16 -1.85
N ALA A 130 -0.36 -12.88 -0.78
CA ALA A 130 -0.60 -14.32 -0.84
C ALA A 130 -1.86 -14.66 -1.66
N ALA A 131 -2.95 -13.91 -1.45
CA ALA A 131 -4.21 -14.16 -2.12
C ALA A 131 -4.13 -13.92 -3.62
N VAL A 132 -3.54 -12.80 -4.04
CA VAL A 132 -3.34 -12.46 -5.45
C VAL A 132 -2.44 -13.49 -6.14
N ALA A 133 -1.32 -13.89 -5.52
CA ALA A 133 -0.43 -14.90 -6.09
C ALA A 133 -1.14 -16.26 -6.30
N ARG A 134 -1.91 -16.71 -5.30
CA ARG A 134 -2.69 -17.95 -5.37
C ARG A 134 -3.85 -17.87 -6.37
N ALA A 135 -4.59 -16.76 -6.40
CA ALA A 135 -5.73 -16.57 -7.29
C ALA A 135 -5.33 -16.49 -8.77
N THR A 136 -4.19 -15.86 -9.06
CA THR A 136 -3.68 -15.71 -10.43
C THR A 136 -2.76 -16.85 -10.89
N GLY A 137 -2.24 -17.66 -9.96
CA GLY A 137 -1.20 -18.64 -10.23
C GLY A 137 0.17 -18.02 -10.55
N VAL A 138 0.37 -16.73 -10.27
CA VAL A 138 1.61 -15.99 -10.53
C VAL A 138 2.39 -15.84 -9.22
N HIS A 139 3.59 -16.44 -9.16
CA HIS A 139 4.36 -16.53 -7.92
C HIS A 139 5.31 -15.36 -7.66
N ASP A 140 5.49 -14.45 -8.62
CA ASP A 140 6.29 -13.24 -8.47
C ASP A 140 5.38 -12.01 -8.52
N TRP A 141 5.64 -11.00 -7.68
CA TRP A 141 4.86 -9.77 -7.69
C TRP A 141 5.67 -8.57 -7.19
N ASN A 142 5.17 -7.36 -7.47
CA ASN A 142 5.66 -6.13 -6.86
C ASN A 142 4.65 -5.57 -5.87
N VAL A 143 5.14 -4.99 -4.78
CA VAL A 143 4.37 -4.12 -3.88
C VAL A 143 4.92 -2.71 -4.02
N VAL A 144 4.09 -1.75 -4.45
CA VAL A 144 4.55 -0.39 -4.80
C VAL A 144 3.66 0.65 -4.15
N GLN A 145 4.27 1.69 -3.57
CA GLN A 145 3.55 2.86 -3.07
C GLN A 145 4.35 4.11 -3.40
N ASN A 146 3.68 5.09 -4.01
CA ASN A 146 4.30 6.31 -4.51
C ASN A 146 3.89 7.52 -3.65
N ASN A 147 4.84 8.38 -3.31
CA ASN A 147 4.63 9.57 -2.47
C ASN A 147 4.90 10.87 -3.23
N GLY A 148 3.85 11.50 -3.76
CA GLY A 148 3.89 12.74 -4.53
C GLY A 148 4.06 12.56 -6.04
N ALA A 149 3.68 13.58 -6.80
CA ALA A 149 3.66 13.54 -8.27
C ALA A 149 5.03 13.22 -8.90
N ALA A 150 6.12 13.74 -8.33
CA ALA A 150 7.48 13.44 -8.79
C ALA A 150 7.88 11.96 -8.63
N ALA A 151 7.22 11.24 -7.72
CA ALA A 151 7.39 9.80 -7.52
C ALA A 151 6.35 8.97 -8.31
N ALA A 152 5.71 9.56 -9.32
CA ALA A 152 4.65 8.95 -10.14
C ALA A 152 3.35 8.59 -9.39
N GLN A 153 3.02 9.32 -8.31
CA GLN A 153 1.68 9.27 -7.73
C GLN A 153 0.71 10.15 -8.52
N VAL A 154 -0.31 9.55 -9.14
CA VAL A 154 -1.32 10.28 -9.93
C VAL A 154 -2.51 10.68 -9.06
N VAL A 155 -3.09 9.72 -8.31
CA VAL A 155 -4.17 9.99 -7.36
C VAL A 155 -3.55 10.33 -6.01
N PRO A 156 -3.71 11.56 -5.47
CA PRO A 156 -3.13 11.99 -4.20
C PRO A 156 -3.93 11.45 -3.01
N HIS A 157 -4.11 10.14 -2.98
CA HIS A 157 -4.73 9.36 -1.90
C HIS A 157 -3.93 8.08 -1.79
N MET A 158 -3.47 7.73 -0.59
CA MET A 158 -2.50 6.68 -0.35
C MET A 158 -3.09 5.33 -0.75
N HIS A 159 -2.38 4.68 -1.66
CA HIS A 159 -2.70 3.36 -2.18
C HIS A 159 -1.42 2.57 -2.39
N PHE A 160 -1.49 1.28 -2.10
CA PHE A 160 -0.46 0.32 -2.42
C PHE A 160 -0.90 -0.51 -3.60
N HIS A 161 -0.03 -0.67 -4.58
CA HIS A 161 -0.20 -1.60 -5.67
C HIS A 161 0.32 -2.98 -5.24
N VAL A 162 -0.43 -4.03 -5.54
CA VAL A 162 0.03 -5.43 -5.53
C VAL A 162 -0.08 -5.93 -6.97
N ILE A 163 1.06 -6.15 -7.61
CA ILE A 163 1.15 -6.33 -9.07
C ILE A 163 1.78 -7.68 -9.40
N PRO A 164 1.00 -8.69 -9.84
CA PRO A 164 1.52 -9.94 -10.36
C PRO A 164 2.55 -9.74 -11.49
N ARG A 165 3.59 -10.57 -11.52
CA ARG A 165 4.63 -10.58 -12.54
C ARG A 165 4.72 -11.97 -13.17
N PRO A 166 3.93 -12.26 -14.21
CA PRO A 166 4.05 -13.52 -14.91
C PRO A 166 5.45 -13.65 -15.52
N GLU A 167 5.95 -14.89 -15.63
CA GLU A 167 7.22 -15.16 -16.28
C GLU A 167 7.27 -14.51 -17.67
N LEU A 168 8.39 -13.87 -17.99
CA LEU A 168 8.70 -13.37 -19.32
C LEU A 168 8.88 -14.57 -20.26
N ARG A 169 7.78 -15.15 -20.75
CA ARG A 169 7.86 -16.14 -21.82
C ARG A 169 8.45 -15.45 -23.05
N SER A 170 9.63 -15.92 -23.47
CA SER A 170 10.32 -15.51 -24.68
C SER A 170 9.54 -15.92 -25.94
N LYS A 171 8.34 -15.39 -26.14
CA LYS A 171 7.56 -15.53 -27.37
C LYS A 171 7.53 -14.19 -28.09
N GLY A 172 8.47 -14.03 -29.01
CA GLY A 172 8.41 -13.02 -30.06
C GLY A 172 8.83 -11.60 -29.66
N PRO A 173 8.97 -10.69 -30.64
CA PRO A 173 9.54 -9.35 -30.48
C PRO A 173 8.54 -8.37 -29.85
N GLU A 174 7.64 -8.85 -29.00
CA GLU A 174 6.75 -7.99 -28.24
C GLU A 174 7.51 -7.46 -27.03
N ARG A 175 7.75 -6.16 -27.09
CA ARG A 175 8.59 -5.41 -26.16
C ARG A 175 7.91 -5.33 -24.79
N PHE A 176 8.07 -6.38 -23.99
CA PHE A 176 7.90 -6.29 -22.55
C PHE A 176 9.06 -5.43 -22.02
N THR A 177 8.88 -4.12 -21.96
CA THR A 177 9.89 -3.25 -21.36
C THR A 177 9.94 -3.57 -19.88
N SER A 178 11.05 -4.15 -19.39
CA SER A 178 11.26 -4.51 -17.98
C SER A 178 11.33 -3.30 -17.03
N THR A 179 11.01 -2.11 -17.52
CA THR A 179 10.93 -0.90 -16.72
C THR A 179 9.61 -0.90 -15.97
N MET A 180 9.69 -0.78 -14.65
CA MET A 180 8.58 -0.58 -13.71
C MET A 180 7.60 0.54 -14.15
N PHE A 181 8.07 1.46 -15.02
CA PHE A 181 7.36 2.59 -15.63
C PHE A 181 7.32 2.55 -17.17
N GLY A 182 7.44 1.35 -17.76
CA GLY A 182 7.44 1.17 -19.20
C GLY A 182 6.12 1.57 -19.83
N ARG A 183 6.18 2.28 -20.96
CA ARG A 183 5.03 2.52 -21.84
C ARG A 183 4.67 1.21 -22.58
N GLY A 184 4.26 0.18 -21.84
CA GLY A 184 3.43 -0.88 -22.42
C GLY A 184 2.04 -0.31 -22.68
N MET A 185 1.33 -0.82 -23.70
CA MET A 185 -0.10 -0.53 -23.81
C MET A 185 -0.78 -1.07 -22.55
N ARG A 186 -1.40 -0.17 -21.79
CA ARG A 186 -2.32 -0.56 -20.72
C ARG A 186 -3.64 -0.82 -21.41
N GLU A 187 -4.16 -2.02 -21.24
CA GLU A 187 -5.52 -2.35 -21.64
C GLU A 187 -6.41 -2.14 -20.41
N ASP A 188 -7.63 -1.66 -20.64
CA ASP A 188 -8.61 -1.50 -19.58
C ASP A 188 -8.97 -2.87 -19.00
N LEU A 189 -9.39 -2.90 -17.74
CA LEU A 189 -9.86 -4.12 -17.09
C LEU A 189 -11.10 -4.66 -17.80
N ASP A 190 -11.02 -5.89 -18.32
CA ASP A 190 -12.18 -6.58 -18.88
C ASP A 190 -13.18 -6.90 -17.74
N GLU A 191 -14.34 -6.26 -17.78
CA GLU A 191 -15.38 -6.40 -16.76
C GLU A 191 -15.91 -7.84 -16.65
N GLU A 192 -15.92 -8.60 -17.75
CA GLU A 192 -16.36 -10.01 -17.75
C GLU A 192 -15.38 -10.91 -16.99
N GLU A 193 -14.08 -10.59 -17.04
CA GLU A 193 -13.02 -11.31 -16.32
C GLU A 193 -12.80 -10.77 -14.89
N ALA A 194 -13.14 -9.50 -14.65
CA ALA A 194 -12.91 -8.82 -13.38
C ALA A 194 -13.76 -9.36 -12.23
N ALA A 195 -15.05 -9.59 -12.48
CA ALA A 195 -15.97 -10.12 -11.47
C ALA A 195 -15.53 -11.48 -10.91
N PRO A 196 -15.28 -12.53 -11.74
CA PRO A 196 -14.85 -13.83 -11.24
C PRO A 196 -13.44 -13.77 -10.62
N LEU A 197 -12.55 -12.93 -11.13
CA LEU A 197 -11.22 -12.75 -10.53
C LEU A 197 -11.31 -12.10 -9.14
N ALA A 198 -12.13 -11.06 -8.98
CA ALA A 198 -12.31 -10.40 -7.69
C ALA A 198 -12.97 -11.33 -6.66
N GLU A 199 -13.96 -12.12 -7.09
CA GLU A 199 -14.54 -13.21 -6.29
C GLU A 199 -13.45 -14.18 -5.83
N ARG A 200 -12.65 -14.70 -6.76
CA ARG A 200 -11.59 -15.63 -6.43
C ARG A 200 -10.58 -15.04 -5.45
N ILE A 201 -10.20 -13.77 -5.60
CA ILE A 201 -9.29 -13.11 -4.64
C ILE A 201 -9.95 -13.00 -3.26
N ARG A 202 -11.24 -12.66 -3.16
CA ARG A 202 -11.96 -12.59 -1.86
C ARG A 202 -11.96 -13.95 -1.15
N GLU A 203 -12.26 -15.02 -1.87
CA GLU A 203 -12.23 -16.39 -1.32
C GLU A 203 -10.85 -16.73 -0.75
N VAL A 204 -9.80 -16.47 -1.52
CA VAL A 204 -8.44 -16.80 -1.09
C VAL A 204 -7.96 -15.89 0.04
N VAL A 205 -8.42 -14.63 0.11
CA VAL A 205 -8.19 -13.78 1.30
C VAL A 205 -8.75 -14.46 2.55
N ALA A 206 -9.97 -15.00 2.48
CA ALA A 206 -10.58 -15.71 3.59
C ALA A 206 -9.80 -16.98 3.97
N GLU A 207 -9.40 -17.79 2.97
CA GLU A 207 -8.55 -18.97 3.16
C GLU A 207 -7.25 -18.61 3.90
N VAL A 208 -6.51 -17.60 3.43
CA VAL A 208 -5.25 -17.16 4.04
C VAL A 208 -5.45 -16.68 5.48
N MET A 209 -6.55 -15.98 5.76
CA MET A 209 -6.84 -15.51 7.12
C MET A 209 -7.22 -16.65 8.07
N HIS A 210 -7.92 -17.68 7.58
CA HIS A 210 -8.20 -18.87 8.38
C HIS A 210 -6.92 -19.66 8.69
N GLU A 211 -6.03 -19.84 7.71
CA GLU A 211 -4.71 -20.47 7.92
C GLU A 211 -3.88 -19.73 8.98
N GLU A 212 -3.87 -18.39 8.95
CA GLU A 212 -3.19 -17.59 9.98
C GLU A 212 -3.79 -17.79 11.38
N ALA A 213 -5.12 -17.79 11.47
CA ALA A 213 -5.82 -17.94 12.74
C ALA A 213 -5.56 -19.33 13.36
N GLU A 214 -5.53 -20.38 12.53
CA GLU A 214 -5.17 -21.74 12.94
C GLU A 214 -3.72 -21.80 13.43
N ALA A 215 -2.77 -21.26 12.66
CA ALA A 215 -1.35 -21.23 13.05
C ALA A 215 -1.12 -20.47 14.36
N GLU A 216 -1.77 -19.31 14.54
CA GLU A 216 -1.71 -18.55 15.80
C GLU A 216 -2.29 -19.33 16.99
N ALA A 217 -3.37 -20.08 16.78
CA ALA A 217 -3.98 -20.91 17.82
C ALA A 217 -3.06 -22.07 18.22
N GLU A 218 -2.42 -22.72 17.25
CA GLU A 218 -1.44 -23.77 17.50
C GLU A 218 -0.22 -23.27 18.26
N ASP A 219 0.31 -22.10 17.90
CA ASP A 219 1.48 -21.53 18.58
C ASP A 219 1.15 -21.12 20.02
N LYS A 220 -0.06 -20.62 20.28
CA LYS A 220 -0.55 -20.36 21.64
C LYS A 220 -0.73 -21.63 22.46
N ALA A 221 -1.12 -22.73 21.83
CA ALA A 221 -1.28 -24.02 22.52
C ALA A 221 0.07 -24.68 22.90
N LYS A 222 1.19 -24.22 22.32
CA LYS A 222 2.55 -24.72 22.60
C LYS A 222 3.28 -23.93 23.70
N LEU A 223 2.72 -22.80 24.17
CA LEU A 223 3.24 -21.93 25.22
C LEU A 223 2.69 -22.31 26.61
#